data_AF-A0A838F5V9-F1
#
_entry.id   AF-A0A838F5V9-F1
#
_cell.length_a   1.000
_cell.length_b   1.000
_cell.length_c   1.000
_cell.angle_alpha   90.00
_cell.angle_beta   90.00
_cell.angle_gamma   90.00
#
_symmetry.space_group_name_H-M   'P 1'
#
loop_
_entity.id
_entity.type
_entity.pdbx_description
1 polymer ?
#
loop_
_entity_poly.entity_id
_entity_poly.type
_entity_poly.pdbx_seq_one_letter_code
_entity_poly.pdbx_strand_id
1 'polypeptide(L)'
;MLLLQGLDQNFPGNSSIVFMLKHEVIINFVLRDYIADAFERMPETQFFEHLQKLLDGVVFFYKKYSQISASDERVRTFHLDVNEIIARNLFGEDGISSQVLCTKGCSDCCSQLVTVSKSEAELLISQLSSSDKLQLARQINLTTDNWIEQLSEEEGKCVFLDQADGSCRVWEDRPANCRNYFVTGSNKHCSVFKRDPDLSRSIKSVYADVCISAFYALDGGEVSMSDYLYEKL
;
A
#
# COMPACT_ATOMS: atom_id res chain seq x y z
N MET A 1 12.64 -0.49 12.50
CA MET A 1 13.98 -0.79 13.04
C MET A 1 13.94 -1.49 14.40
N LEU A 2 13.25 -0.95 15.41
CA LEU A 2 13.13 -1.59 16.74
C LEU A 2 12.58 -3.03 16.70
N LEU A 3 11.59 -3.30 15.84
CA LEU A 3 11.06 -4.66 15.65
C LEU A 3 12.15 -5.63 15.15
N LEU A 4 12.91 -5.24 14.12
CA LEU A 4 13.97 -6.09 13.56
C LEU A 4 15.13 -6.29 14.54
N GLN A 5 15.45 -5.29 15.36
CA GLN A 5 16.44 -5.42 16.43
C GLN A 5 15.98 -6.38 17.52
N GLY A 6 14.69 -6.33 17.90
CA GLY A 6 14.10 -7.31 18.80
C GLY A 6 14.09 -8.72 18.21
N LEU A 7 13.86 -8.84 16.90
CA LEU A 7 13.94 -10.13 16.21
C LEU A 7 15.37 -10.68 16.14
N ASP A 8 16.38 -9.84 15.89
CA ASP A 8 17.79 -10.29 15.89
C ASP A 8 18.25 -10.78 17.27
N GLN A 9 17.77 -10.15 18.36
CA GLN A 9 18.05 -10.63 19.72
C GLN A 9 17.44 -12.01 19.99
N ASN A 10 16.27 -12.30 19.42
CA ASN A 10 15.58 -13.58 19.57
C ASN A 10 16.06 -14.63 18.54
N PHE A 11 16.64 -14.20 17.41
CA PHE A 11 17.10 -15.03 16.28
C PHE A 11 18.48 -14.59 15.78
N PRO A 12 19.53 -14.67 16.62
CA PRO A 12 20.85 -14.20 16.23
C PRO A 12 21.37 -14.99 15.03
N GLY A 13 21.80 -14.26 13.99
CA GLY A 13 22.39 -14.85 12.79
C GLY A 13 21.39 -15.31 11.72
N ASN A 14 20.11 -15.02 11.88
CA ASN A 14 19.13 -15.24 10.82
C ASN A 14 19.48 -14.41 9.57
N SER A 15 19.68 -15.06 8.42
CA SER A 15 20.17 -14.40 7.22
C SER A 15 19.25 -13.27 6.72
N SER A 16 17.94 -13.41 6.90
CA SER A 16 16.95 -12.45 6.42
C SER A 16 16.87 -11.23 7.33
N ILE A 17 16.89 -11.43 8.65
CA ILE A 17 16.97 -10.33 9.63
C ILE A 17 18.27 -9.55 9.47
N VAL A 18 19.42 -10.25 9.37
CA VAL A 18 20.72 -9.65 9.14
C VAL A 18 20.73 -8.85 7.84
N PHE A 19 20.16 -9.40 6.76
CA PHE A 19 20.03 -8.69 5.49
C PHE A 19 19.20 -7.42 5.63
N MET A 20 18.03 -7.50 6.27
CA MET A 20 17.11 -6.39 6.43
C MET A 20 17.71 -5.28 7.30
N LEU A 21 18.40 -5.63 8.39
CA LEU A 21 19.13 -4.66 9.20
C LEU A 21 20.25 -3.98 8.40
N LYS A 22 21.02 -4.75 7.63
CA LYS A 22 22.12 -4.22 6.80
C LYS A 22 21.65 -3.23 5.73
N HIS A 23 20.46 -3.44 5.18
CA HIS A 23 19.91 -2.62 4.10
C HIS A 23 18.80 -1.68 4.59
N GLU A 24 18.69 -1.49 5.91
CA GLU A 24 17.70 -0.63 6.55
C GLU A 24 16.26 -0.87 6.05
N VAL A 25 15.92 -2.13 5.78
CA VAL A 25 14.61 -2.50 5.23
C VAL A 25 13.55 -2.23 6.29
N ILE A 26 12.63 -1.30 5.97
CA ILE A 26 11.47 -0.98 6.80
C ILE A 26 10.27 -1.74 6.24
N ILE A 27 9.64 -2.57 7.09
CA ILE A 27 8.34 -3.14 6.75
C ILE A 27 7.25 -2.09 6.92
N ASN A 28 6.28 -2.08 6.01
CA ASN A 28 5.18 -1.13 6.06
C ASN A 28 4.28 -1.39 7.28
N PHE A 29 3.43 -0.42 7.61
CA PHE A 29 2.58 -0.51 8.80
C PHE A 29 1.63 -1.71 8.77
N VAL A 30 1.09 -2.06 7.60
CA VAL A 30 0.13 -3.17 7.46
C VAL A 30 0.77 -4.50 7.81
N LEU A 31 1.95 -4.77 7.24
CA LEU A 31 2.69 -6.00 7.52
C LEU A 31 3.16 -6.05 8.97
N ARG A 32 3.57 -4.91 9.54
CA ARG A 32 3.95 -4.81 10.94
C ARG A 32 2.78 -5.15 11.87
N ASP A 33 1.62 -4.56 11.63
CA ASP A 33 0.45 -4.75 12.47
C ASP A 33 -0.07 -6.20 12.35
N TYR A 34 -0.01 -6.78 11.14
CA TYR A 34 -0.28 -8.20 10.94
C TYR A 34 0.69 -9.11 11.73
N ILE A 35 2.00 -8.80 11.72
CA ILE A 35 2.99 -9.58 12.47
C ILE A 35 2.72 -9.50 13.97
N ALA A 36 2.36 -8.33 14.49
CA ALA A 36 2.00 -8.15 15.89
C ALA A 36 0.76 -9.00 16.27
N ASP A 37 -0.28 -8.95 15.44
CA ASP A 37 -1.50 -9.74 15.64
C ASP A 37 -1.25 -11.26 15.56
N ALA A 38 -0.42 -11.69 14.60
CA ALA A 38 -0.03 -13.08 14.46
C ALA A 38 0.75 -13.60 15.69
N PHE A 39 1.60 -12.76 16.28
CA PHE A 39 2.35 -13.10 17.49
C PHE A 39 1.43 -13.40 18.68
N GLU A 40 0.32 -12.66 18.81
CA GLU A 40 -0.64 -12.85 19.91
C GLU A 40 -1.51 -14.09 19.73
N ARG A 41 -1.75 -14.52 18.47
CA ARG A 41 -2.74 -15.57 18.15
C ARG A 41 -2.15 -16.93 17.84
N MET A 42 -0.91 -16.99 17.35
CA MET A 42 -0.29 -18.22 16.89
C MET A 42 0.55 -18.88 18.00
N PRO A 43 0.63 -20.22 18.06
CA PRO A 43 1.65 -20.88 18.85
C PRO A 43 3.04 -20.39 18.44
N GLU A 44 3.92 -20.17 19.43
CA GLU A 44 5.24 -19.57 19.23
C GLU A 44 6.05 -20.23 18.10
N THR A 45 6.06 -21.57 18.02
CA THR A 45 6.77 -22.30 16.96
C THR A 45 6.21 -22.01 15.57
N GLN A 46 4.88 -21.95 15.43
CA GLN A 46 4.22 -21.65 14.15
C GLN A 46 4.41 -20.18 13.76
N PHE A 47 4.37 -19.28 14.75
CA PHE A 47 4.61 -17.85 14.54
C PHE A 47 5.99 -17.63 13.91
N PHE A 48 7.04 -18.25 14.45
CA PHE A 48 8.40 -18.02 13.93
C PHE A 48 8.61 -18.61 12.54
N GLU A 49 8.07 -19.79 12.25
CA GLU A 49 8.07 -20.34 10.88
C GLU A 49 7.33 -19.42 9.91
N HIS A 50 6.20 -18.85 10.34
CA HIS A 50 5.42 -17.94 9.53
C HIS A 50 6.15 -16.61 9.29
N LEU A 51 6.69 -16.01 10.36
CA LEU A 51 7.49 -14.79 10.30
C LEU A 51 8.68 -14.98 9.36
N GLN A 52 9.40 -16.10 9.45
CA GLN A 52 10.53 -16.38 8.56
C GLN A 52 10.12 -16.32 7.10
N LYS A 53 8.99 -16.94 6.73
CA LYS A 53 8.48 -16.93 5.35
C LYS A 53 8.16 -15.51 4.87
N LEU A 54 7.60 -14.66 5.74
CA LEU A 54 7.33 -13.26 5.40
C LEU A 54 8.64 -12.50 5.16
N LEU A 55 9.63 -12.62 6.05
CA LEU A 55 10.91 -11.93 5.93
C LEU A 55 11.69 -12.42 4.69
N ASP A 56 11.68 -13.72 4.42
CA ASP A 56 12.29 -14.29 3.21
C ASP A 56 11.64 -13.73 1.95
N GLY A 57 10.31 -13.56 1.96
CA GLY A 57 9.57 -12.91 0.88
C GLY A 57 10.01 -11.45 0.68
N VAL A 58 10.14 -10.67 1.76
CA VAL A 58 10.62 -9.27 1.68
C VAL A 58 12.01 -9.22 1.05
N VAL A 59 12.93 -10.08 1.52
CA VAL A 59 14.30 -10.14 0.99
C VAL A 59 14.32 -10.57 -0.48
N PHE A 60 13.47 -11.53 -0.86
CA PHE A 60 13.33 -11.97 -2.25
C PHE A 60 12.91 -10.82 -3.17
N PHE A 61 11.82 -10.13 -2.85
CA PHE A 61 11.33 -9.01 -3.67
C PHE A 61 12.32 -7.83 -3.69
N TYR A 62 12.97 -7.54 -2.57
CA TYR A 62 13.98 -6.48 -2.51
C TYR A 62 15.12 -6.77 -3.49
N LYS A 63 15.65 -7.99 -3.49
CA LYS A 63 16.70 -8.42 -4.42
C LYS A 63 16.22 -8.41 -5.87
N LYS A 64 14.98 -8.83 -6.13
CA LYS A 64 14.38 -8.78 -7.47
C LYS A 64 14.35 -7.34 -7.99
N TYR A 65 13.83 -6.40 -7.21
CA TYR A 65 13.67 -5.01 -7.64
C TYR A 65 14.98 -4.24 -7.71
N SER A 66 15.95 -4.53 -6.85
CA SER A 66 17.27 -3.88 -6.88
C SER A 66 18.09 -4.23 -8.12
N GLN A 67 17.74 -5.31 -8.83
CA GLN A 67 18.37 -5.71 -10.09
C GLN A 67 17.81 -4.96 -11.31
N ILE A 68 16.67 -4.28 -11.19
CA ILE A 68 16.04 -3.54 -12.29
C ILE A 68 16.53 -2.10 -12.25
N SER A 69 17.34 -1.67 -13.21
CA SER A 69 17.96 -0.34 -13.20
C SER A 69 17.00 0.79 -13.58
N ALA A 70 16.10 0.57 -14.55
CA ALA A 70 15.14 1.57 -14.99
C ALA A 70 13.99 1.73 -13.99
N SER A 71 13.74 2.97 -13.53
CA SER A 71 12.75 3.27 -12.49
C SER A 71 11.33 2.85 -12.91
N ASP A 72 10.89 3.28 -14.10
CA ASP A 72 9.54 2.97 -14.61
C ASP A 72 9.31 1.47 -14.79
N GLU A 73 10.32 0.75 -15.31
CA GLU A 73 10.26 -0.70 -15.47
C GLU A 73 10.13 -1.39 -14.10
N ARG A 74 10.87 -0.89 -13.10
CA ARG A 74 10.82 -1.41 -11.74
C ARG A 74 9.45 -1.19 -11.11
N VAL A 75 8.88 0.01 -11.21
CA VAL A 75 7.52 0.33 -10.71
C VAL A 75 6.47 -0.56 -11.38
N ARG A 76 6.51 -0.69 -12.72
CA ARG A 76 5.56 -1.52 -13.45
C ARG A 76 5.68 -2.99 -13.10
N THR A 77 6.91 -3.50 -12.96
CA THR A 77 7.16 -4.88 -12.50
C THR A 77 6.60 -5.10 -11.10
N PHE A 78 6.86 -4.16 -10.19
CA PHE A 78 6.30 -4.16 -8.83
C PHE A 78 4.76 -4.17 -8.84
N HIS A 79 4.12 -3.34 -9.65
CA HIS A 79 2.66 -3.31 -9.79
C HIS A 79 2.10 -4.62 -10.31
N LEU A 80 2.77 -5.25 -11.28
CA LEU A 80 2.39 -6.57 -11.80
C LEU A 80 2.49 -7.65 -10.73
N ASP A 81 3.58 -7.67 -9.96
CA ASP A 81 3.75 -8.62 -8.85
C ASP A 81 2.65 -8.45 -7.79
N VAL A 82 2.33 -7.20 -7.40
CA VAL A 82 1.22 -6.92 -6.48
C VAL A 82 -0.11 -7.45 -7.03
N ASN A 83 -0.42 -7.18 -8.29
CA ASN A 83 -1.66 -7.67 -8.93
C ASN A 83 -1.70 -9.20 -8.96
N GLU A 84 -0.60 -9.88 -9.29
CA GLU A 84 -0.50 -11.34 -9.36
C GLU A 84 -0.68 -11.98 -7.98
N ILE A 85 -0.06 -11.41 -6.95
CA ILE A 85 -0.19 -11.87 -5.56
C ILE A 85 -1.64 -11.69 -5.09
N ILE A 86 -2.27 -10.56 -5.39
CA ILE A 86 -3.68 -10.31 -5.05
C ILE A 86 -4.59 -11.30 -5.78
N ALA A 87 -4.38 -11.51 -7.07
CA ALA A 87 -5.16 -12.45 -7.87
C ALA A 87 -5.11 -13.87 -7.28
N ARG A 88 -3.92 -14.32 -6.86
CA ARG A 88 -3.74 -15.64 -6.22
C ARG A 88 -4.35 -15.72 -4.83
N ASN A 89 -4.12 -14.73 -3.97
CA ASN A 89 -4.44 -14.82 -2.55
C ASN A 89 -5.86 -14.37 -2.18
N LEU A 90 -6.42 -13.41 -2.92
CA LEU A 90 -7.76 -12.88 -2.65
C LEU A 90 -8.81 -13.36 -3.66
N PHE A 91 -8.40 -13.66 -4.89
CA PHE A 91 -9.31 -14.00 -5.98
C PHE A 91 -9.16 -15.43 -6.54
N GLY A 92 -8.36 -16.29 -5.89
CA GLY A 92 -8.25 -17.71 -6.23
C GLY A 92 -9.53 -18.50 -5.95
N GLU A 93 -9.51 -19.82 -6.20
CA GLU A 93 -10.69 -20.72 -6.07
C GLU A 93 -11.34 -20.68 -4.68
N ASP A 94 -10.53 -20.51 -3.62
CA ASP A 94 -10.99 -20.37 -2.23
C ASP A 94 -11.05 -18.90 -1.75
N GLY A 95 -10.93 -17.95 -2.69
CA GLY A 95 -10.82 -16.52 -2.42
C GLY A 95 -12.15 -15.85 -2.04
N ILE A 96 -12.07 -14.57 -1.73
CA ILE A 96 -13.20 -13.70 -1.34
C ILE A 96 -13.77 -12.93 -2.53
N SER A 97 -13.51 -13.37 -3.76
CA SER A 97 -13.83 -12.64 -5.00
C SER A 97 -15.28 -12.15 -5.07
N SER A 98 -16.22 -13.01 -4.68
CA SER A 98 -17.66 -12.69 -4.69
C SER A 98 -18.08 -11.62 -3.68
N GLN A 99 -17.20 -11.24 -2.75
CA GLN A 99 -17.48 -10.27 -1.69
C GLN A 99 -16.83 -8.92 -1.93
N VAL A 100 -15.88 -8.82 -2.87
CA VAL A 100 -15.14 -7.59 -3.17
C VAL A 100 -15.96 -6.71 -4.12
N LEU A 101 -16.19 -5.46 -3.72
CA LEU A 101 -16.94 -4.49 -4.52
C LEU A 101 -16.07 -3.70 -5.50
N CYS A 102 -14.75 -3.67 -5.26
CA CYS A 102 -13.83 -2.81 -5.98
C CYS A 102 -13.65 -3.28 -7.42
N THR A 103 -14.09 -2.46 -8.38
CA THR A 103 -13.90 -2.65 -9.81
C THR A 103 -13.52 -1.32 -10.46
N LYS A 104 -13.04 -1.34 -11.71
CA LYS A 104 -12.82 -0.10 -12.47
C LYS A 104 -14.16 0.65 -12.58
N GLY A 105 -14.19 1.90 -12.15
CA GLY A 105 -15.41 2.71 -12.05
C GLY A 105 -15.99 2.82 -10.63
N CYS A 106 -15.47 2.07 -9.65
CA CYS A 106 -15.76 2.32 -8.23
C CYS A 106 -14.87 3.46 -7.69
N SER A 107 -15.47 4.43 -6.99
CA SER A 107 -14.78 5.60 -6.43
C SER A 107 -15.03 5.82 -4.93
N ASP A 108 -15.70 4.89 -4.26
CA ASP A 108 -16.16 5.09 -2.88
C ASP A 108 -15.01 5.25 -1.86
N CYS A 109 -13.83 4.66 -2.13
CA CYS A 109 -12.63 4.84 -1.30
C CYS A 109 -11.67 5.92 -1.84
N CYS A 110 -11.96 6.50 -3.01
CA CYS A 110 -11.12 7.48 -3.68
C CYS A 110 -11.26 8.88 -3.09
N SER A 111 -11.54 8.98 -1.79
CA SER A 111 -11.48 10.20 -0.98
C SER A 111 -10.55 10.04 0.22
N GLN A 112 -9.82 8.92 0.30
CA GLN A 112 -8.85 8.66 1.35
C GLN A 112 -7.50 9.33 1.04
N LEU A 113 -6.78 9.73 2.09
CA LEU A 113 -5.37 10.11 1.95
C LEU A 113 -4.57 8.89 1.47
N VAL A 114 -3.91 9.04 0.33
CA VAL A 114 -3.10 7.97 -0.27
C VAL A 114 -1.62 8.27 -0.05
N THR A 115 -0.89 7.30 0.50
CA THR A 115 0.57 7.29 0.50
C THR A 115 1.08 6.44 -0.66
N VAL A 116 2.24 6.83 -1.21
CA VAL A 116 2.87 6.20 -2.38
C VAL A 116 4.38 6.18 -2.22
N SER A 117 5.06 5.32 -2.96
CA SER A 117 6.51 5.46 -3.16
C SER A 117 6.83 6.68 -4.05
N LYS A 118 8.08 7.15 -4.03
CA LYS A 118 8.51 8.29 -4.87
C LYS A 118 8.44 7.92 -6.35
N SER A 119 8.89 6.72 -6.69
CA SER A 119 8.88 6.22 -8.07
C SER A 119 7.45 6.04 -8.60
N GLU A 120 6.49 5.63 -7.77
CA GLU A 120 5.07 5.66 -8.16
C GLU A 120 4.54 7.07 -8.36
N ALA A 121 4.88 8.00 -7.47
CA ALA A 121 4.47 9.39 -7.62
C ALA A 121 5.02 10.00 -8.91
N GLU A 122 6.29 9.72 -9.24
CA GLU A 122 6.94 10.15 -10.49
C GLU A 122 6.20 9.63 -11.73
N LEU A 123 5.79 8.36 -11.72
CA LEU A 123 4.97 7.78 -12.79
C LEU A 123 3.64 8.54 -12.98
N LEU A 124 3.03 8.99 -11.88
CA LEU A 124 1.76 9.69 -11.87
C LEU A 124 1.85 11.16 -12.30
N ILE A 125 2.99 11.83 -12.11
CA ILE A 125 3.17 13.25 -12.50
C ILE A 125 2.86 13.46 -13.98
N SER A 126 3.30 12.54 -14.84
CA SER A 126 3.07 12.60 -16.29
C SER A 126 1.59 12.52 -16.71
N GLN A 127 0.69 12.15 -15.78
CA GLN A 127 -0.74 11.94 -16.02
C GLN A 127 -1.60 13.05 -15.42
N LEU A 128 -0.98 14.05 -14.79
CA LEU A 128 -1.64 15.22 -14.25
C LEU A 128 -2.09 16.18 -15.35
N SER A 129 -3.29 16.73 -15.16
CA SER A 129 -3.85 17.81 -15.98
C SER A 129 -3.65 19.17 -15.29
N SER A 130 -3.85 20.26 -16.02
CA SER A 130 -3.77 21.61 -15.43
C SER A 130 -4.82 21.85 -14.33
N SER A 131 -6.00 21.22 -14.42
CA SER A 131 -7.04 21.32 -13.38
C SER A 131 -6.69 20.55 -12.11
N ASP A 132 -5.85 19.52 -12.23
CA ASP A 132 -5.44 18.67 -11.10
C ASP A 132 -4.62 19.45 -10.08
N LYS A 133 -3.81 20.41 -10.54
CA LYS A 133 -2.98 21.26 -9.67
C LYS A 133 -3.78 22.02 -8.63
N LEU A 134 -4.97 22.52 -9.00
CA LEU A 134 -5.83 23.27 -8.09
C LEU A 134 -6.41 22.38 -6.99
N GLN A 135 -6.75 21.14 -7.32
CA GLN A 135 -7.25 20.17 -6.35
C GLN A 135 -6.13 19.71 -5.41
N LEU A 136 -4.94 19.41 -5.96
CA LEU A 136 -3.75 19.07 -5.17
C LEU A 136 -3.40 20.17 -4.17
N ALA A 137 -3.48 21.45 -4.56
CA ALA A 137 -3.21 22.58 -3.67
C ALA A 137 -4.08 22.60 -2.40
N ARG A 138 -5.27 21.97 -2.43
CA ARG A 138 -6.16 21.86 -1.27
C ARG A 138 -5.81 20.66 -0.39
N GLN A 139 -5.10 19.66 -0.94
CA GLN A 139 -4.84 18.36 -0.31
C GLN A 139 -3.44 18.25 0.31
N ILE A 140 -2.64 19.31 0.30
CA ILE A 140 -1.28 19.33 0.85
C ILE A 140 -1.24 19.66 2.34
N ASN A 141 -0.17 19.24 3.01
CA ASN A 141 0.08 19.42 4.46
C ASN A 141 -1.00 18.79 5.35
N LEU A 142 -1.67 17.77 4.83
CA LEU A 142 -2.67 17.02 5.55
C LEU A 142 -2.11 15.67 5.99
N THR A 143 -2.52 15.24 7.16
CA THR A 143 -2.19 13.94 7.73
C THR A 143 -3.43 13.05 7.75
N THR A 144 -3.23 11.78 8.09
CA THR A 144 -4.34 10.85 8.27
C THR A 144 -5.36 11.38 9.29
N ASP A 145 -4.90 12.11 10.31
CA ASP A 145 -5.72 12.60 11.43
C ASP A 145 -6.60 13.80 11.05
N ASN A 146 -6.10 14.70 10.19
CA ASN A 146 -6.81 15.94 9.87
C ASN A 146 -7.50 15.94 8.48
N TRP A 147 -7.24 14.94 7.64
CA TRP A 147 -7.74 14.86 6.27
C TRP A 147 -9.26 15.03 6.14
N ILE A 148 -10.05 14.36 7.00
CA ILE A 148 -11.52 14.39 6.92
C ILE A 148 -12.09 15.68 7.50
N GLU A 149 -11.45 16.23 8.52
CA GLU A 149 -11.95 17.41 9.22
C GLU A 149 -11.68 18.69 8.43
N GLN A 150 -10.60 18.70 7.64
CA GLN A 150 -10.16 19.88 6.90
C GLN A 150 -10.66 19.96 5.46
N LEU A 151 -11.19 18.87 4.91
CA LEU A 151 -11.64 18.81 3.52
C LEU A 151 -13.15 18.56 3.44
N SER A 152 -13.82 19.31 2.57
CA SER A 152 -15.14 18.90 2.10
C SER A 152 -15.05 17.58 1.33
N GLU A 153 -16.19 16.90 1.16
CA GLU A 153 -16.27 15.65 0.40
C GLU A 153 -15.69 15.77 -1.02
N GLU A 154 -15.93 16.90 -1.69
CA GLU A 154 -15.40 17.18 -3.02
C GLU A 154 -13.89 17.46 -3.01
N GLU A 155 -13.39 18.18 -2.00
CA GLU A 155 -11.96 18.48 -1.88
C GLU A 155 -11.14 17.25 -1.50
N GLY A 156 -11.74 16.29 -0.81
CA GLY A 156 -11.10 15.01 -0.46
C GLY A 156 -10.98 14.03 -1.62
N LYS A 157 -11.73 14.21 -2.71
CA LYS A 157 -11.68 13.29 -3.87
C LYS A 157 -10.29 13.23 -4.48
N CYS A 158 -9.88 12.03 -4.88
CA CYS A 158 -8.61 11.80 -5.56
C CYS A 158 -8.59 12.58 -6.87
N VAL A 159 -7.48 13.28 -7.09
CA VAL A 159 -7.23 14.12 -8.26
C VAL A 159 -7.31 13.36 -9.61
N PHE A 160 -7.12 12.04 -9.58
CA PHE A 160 -7.20 11.19 -10.76
C PHE A 160 -8.61 10.63 -11.03
N LEU A 161 -9.63 11.03 -10.30
CA LEU A 161 -11.01 10.66 -10.61
C LEU A 161 -11.54 11.43 -11.82
N ASP A 162 -12.09 10.68 -12.77
CA ASP A 162 -12.87 11.23 -13.86
C ASP A 162 -14.19 11.80 -13.31
N GLN A 163 -14.49 13.04 -13.68
CA GLN A 163 -15.67 13.74 -13.16
C GLN A 163 -16.96 13.29 -13.82
N ALA A 164 -16.90 12.67 -15.01
CA ALA A 164 -18.07 12.23 -15.75
C ALA A 164 -18.64 10.91 -15.20
N ASP A 165 -17.78 9.97 -14.83
CA ASP A 165 -18.20 8.62 -14.42
C ASP A 165 -17.57 8.12 -13.11
N GLY A 166 -16.68 8.89 -12.48
CA GLY A 166 -15.99 8.49 -11.25
C GLY A 166 -14.90 7.44 -11.46
N SER A 167 -14.55 7.10 -12.70
CA SER A 167 -13.48 6.13 -12.96
C SER A 167 -12.10 6.71 -12.65
N CYS A 168 -11.16 5.85 -12.25
CA CYS A 168 -9.77 6.27 -12.05
C CYS A 168 -9.07 6.39 -13.42
N ARG A 169 -8.67 7.62 -13.79
CA ARG A 169 -7.96 7.91 -15.04
C ARG A 169 -6.61 7.19 -15.14
N VAL A 170 -6.00 6.88 -14.00
CA VAL A 170 -4.69 6.23 -13.88
C VAL A 170 -4.81 4.76 -13.45
N TRP A 171 -5.92 4.08 -13.73
CA TRP A 171 -6.20 2.73 -13.20
C TRP A 171 -5.05 1.72 -13.38
N GLU A 172 -4.38 1.75 -14.54
CA GLU A 172 -3.27 0.84 -14.83
C GLU A 172 -1.98 1.20 -14.09
N ASP A 173 -1.81 2.44 -13.67
CA ASP A 173 -0.66 2.96 -12.93
C ASP A 173 -1.02 3.33 -11.47
N ARG A 174 -2.20 2.91 -11.00
CA ARG A 174 -2.69 3.24 -9.66
C ARG A 174 -1.69 2.73 -8.59
N PRO A 175 -1.46 3.49 -7.51
CA PRO A 175 -0.49 3.08 -6.50
C PRO A 175 -0.79 1.74 -5.85
N ALA A 176 0.22 1.06 -5.34
CA ALA A 176 0.11 -0.23 -4.70
C ALA A 176 -0.83 -0.22 -3.48
N ASN A 177 -0.86 0.88 -2.72
CA ASN A 177 -1.83 1.07 -1.64
C ASN A 177 -3.28 1.08 -2.15
N CYS A 178 -3.54 1.62 -3.34
CA CYS A 178 -4.85 1.55 -4.00
C CYS A 178 -5.12 0.18 -4.62
N ARG A 179 -4.08 -0.55 -5.06
CA ARG A 179 -4.21 -1.92 -5.60
C ARG A 179 -4.58 -2.92 -4.52
N ASN A 180 -3.96 -2.80 -3.35
CA ASN A 180 -4.08 -3.74 -2.23
C ASN A 180 -5.15 -3.35 -1.21
N TYR A 181 -5.99 -2.35 -1.51
CA TYR A 181 -7.10 -1.94 -0.65
C TYR A 181 -8.42 -2.41 -1.25
N PHE A 182 -9.07 -3.36 -0.58
CA PHE A 182 -10.38 -3.86 -0.96
C PHE A 182 -11.38 -3.61 0.15
N VAL A 183 -12.65 -3.46 -0.21
CA VAL A 183 -13.76 -3.41 0.76
C VAL A 183 -14.75 -4.49 0.41
N THR A 184 -15.22 -5.19 1.45
CA THR A 184 -16.23 -6.24 1.33
C THR A 184 -17.58 -5.84 1.92
N GLY A 185 -18.63 -6.49 1.42
CA GLY A 185 -19.99 -6.27 1.89
C GLY A 185 -20.70 -5.15 1.14
N SER A 186 -20.77 -3.94 1.71
CA SER A 186 -21.47 -2.80 1.10
C SER A 186 -20.56 -1.59 0.91
N ASN A 187 -20.87 -0.74 -0.07
CA ASN A 187 -20.12 0.49 -0.36
C ASN A 187 -20.09 1.46 0.82
N LYS A 188 -21.04 1.36 1.75
CA LYS A 188 -21.05 2.14 2.99
C LYS A 188 -19.81 1.89 3.84
N HIS A 189 -19.08 0.79 3.66
CA HIS A 189 -17.85 0.53 4.42
C HIS A 189 -16.61 1.21 3.82
N CYS A 190 -16.68 1.74 2.59
CA CYS A 190 -15.56 2.38 1.90
C CYS A 190 -15.20 3.74 2.48
N SER A 191 -16.19 4.49 2.95
CA SER A 191 -16.06 5.84 3.51
C SER A 191 -15.93 5.87 5.04
N VAL A 192 -15.96 4.71 5.69
CA VAL A 192 -16.07 4.59 7.16
C VAL A 192 -14.72 4.33 7.84
N PHE A 193 -13.66 4.02 7.08
CA PHE A 193 -12.32 3.66 7.60
C PHE A 193 -11.74 4.60 8.68
N LYS A 194 -12.19 5.86 8.72
CA LYS A 194 -11.75 6.83 9.74
C LYS A 194 -12.84 7.34 10.69
N ARG A 195 -14.13 7.18 10.35
CA ARG A 195 -15.22 7.53 11.30
C ARG A 195 -15.45 6.39 12.29
N ASP A 196 -15.21 5.16 11.86
CA ASP A 196 -15.37 3.95 12.67
C ASP A 196 -14.54 2.80 12.04
N PRO A 197 -13.29 2.60 12.46
CA PRO A 197 -12.42 1.55 11.93
C PRO A 197 -13.01 0.14 12.06
N ASP A 198 -13.83 -0.11 13.09
CA ASP A 198 -14.48 -1.40 13.37
C ASP A 198 -15.59 -1.72 12.35
N LEU A 199 -16.16 -0.69 11.73
CA LEU A 199 -17.11 -0.82 10.62
C LEU A 199 -16.42 -0.99 9.25
N SER A 200 -15.11 -0.73 9.18
CA SER A 200 -14.37 -0.85 7.93
C SER A 200 -14.10 -2.32 7.61
N ARG A 201 -14.91 -2.90 6.72
CA ARG A 201 -14.68 -4.25 6.18
C ARG A 201 -13.60 -4.25 5.11
N SER A 202 -12.52 -3.52 5.36
CA SER A 202 -11.38 -3.44 4.46
C SER A 202 -10.56 -4.71 4.54
N ILE A 203 -10.11 -5.19 3.39
CA ILE A 203 -9.27 -6.38 3.27
C ILE A 203 -8.05 -6.01 2.45
N LYS A 204 -6.90 -6.44 2.95
CA LYS A 204 -5.60 -6.30 2.30
C LYS A 204 -4.95 -7.67 2.20
N SER A 205 -4.19 -7.90 1.14
CA SER A 205 -3.35 -9.10 1.04
C SER A 205 -2.05 -8.86 1.80
N VAL A 206 -1.85 -9.59 2.89
CA VAL A 206 -0.60 -9.58 3.67
C VAL A 206 0.60 -9.93 2.78
N TYR A 207 0.43 -10.88 1.85
CA TYR A 207 1.48 -11.26 0.92
C TYR A 207 1.78 -10.17 -0.11
N ALA A 208 0.80 -9.34 -0.48
CA ALA A 208 1.07 -8.17 -1.30
C ALA A 208 1.83 -7.11 -0.47
N ASP A 209 1.53 -6.96 0.82
CA ASP A 209 2.27 -6.07 1.73
C ASP A 209 3.72 -6.49 1.96
N VAL A 210 4.06 -7.77 1.83
CA VAL A 210 5.45 -8.26 1.76
C VAL A 210 6.18 -7.65 0.55
N CYS A 211 5.53 -7.67 -0.61
CA CYS A 211 6.05 -7.09 -1.85
C CYS A 211 6.13 -5.55 -1.76
N ILE A 212 5.10 -4.89 -1.23
CA ILE A 212 5.06 -3.43 -1.02
C ILE A 212 6.17 -2.98 -0.05
N SER A 213 6.35 -3.69 1.06
CA SER A 213 7.40 -3.41 2.04
C SER A 213 8.79 -3.47 1.41
N ALA A 214 9.05 -4.48 0.58
CA ALA A 214 10.31 -4.62 -0.13
C ALA A 214 10.57 -3.46 -1.11
N PHE A 215 9.53 -3.06 -1.86
CA PHE A 215 9.64 -1.96 -2.81
C PHE A 215 9.84 -0.61 -2.11
N TYR A 216 9.05 -0.32 -1.07
CA TYR A 216 9.18 0.93 -0.31
C TYR A 216 10.54 1.04 0.38
N ALA A 217 11.05 -0.06 0.93
CA ALA A 217 12.41 -0.08 1.49
C ALA A 217 13.48 0.29 0.44
N LEU A 218 13.32 -0.16 -0.80
CA LEU A 218 14.24 0.18 -1.89
C LEU A 218 14.08 1.63 -2.35
N ASP A 219 12.85 2.16 -2.33
CA ASP A 219 12.51 3.50 -2.82
C ASP A 219 12.65 4.62 -1.77
N GLY A 220 13.08 4.26 -0.56
CA GLY A 220 13.31 5.21 0.53
C GLY A 220 12.05 5.56 1.32
N GLY A 221 11.04 4.69 1.32
CA GLY A 221 9.81 4.77 2.10
C GLY A 221 8.60 5.20 1.29
N GLU A 222 7.54 5.58 2.01
CA GLU A 222 6.32 6.15 1.44
C GLU A 222 6.23 7.65 1.75
N VAL A 223 5.56 8.38 0.88
CA VAL A 223 5.26 9.81 0.98
C VAL A 223 3.77 10.04 0.77
N SER A 224 3.25 11.16 1.26
CA SER A 224 1.92 11.64 0.89
C SER A 224 1.86 11.92 -0.62
N MET A 225 0.91 11.31 -1.31
CA MET A 225 0.78 11.46 -2.77
C MET A 225 0.50 12.92 -3.14
N SER A 226 -0.42 13.58 -2.44
CA SER A 226 -0.79 14.96 -2.74
C SER A 226 0.38 15.92 -2.54
N ASP A 227 1.14 15.75 -1.45
CA ASP A 227 2.31 16.57 -1.16
C ASP A 227 3.39 16.41 -2.22
N TYR A 228 3.75 15.16 -2.55
CA TYR A 228 4.80 14.90 -3.53
C TYR A 228 4.42 15.39 -4.93
N LEU A 229 3.20 15.10 -5.37
CA LEU A 229 2.74 15.54 -6.69
C LEU A 229 2.72 17.07 -6.79
N TYR A 230 2.24 17.76 -5.75
CA TYR A 230 2.19 19.22 -5.74
C TYR A 230 3.58 19.86 -5.75
N GLU A 231 4.54 19.32 -5.00
CA GLU A 231 5.92 19.83 -4.96
C GLU A 231 6.62 19.80 -6.34
N LYS A 232 6.22 18.85 -7.20
CA LYS A 232 6.83 18.65 -8.52
C LYS A 232 6.15 19.40 -9.67
N LEU A 233 5.09 20.17 -9.39
CA LEU A 233 4.31 20.95 -10.37
C LEU A 233 4.70 22.44 -10.42
#